data_AF-A0A832D8G2-F1
#
_entry.id   AF-A0A832D8G2-F1
#
_cell.length_a   1.000
_cell.length_b   1.000
_cell.length_c   1.000
_cell.angle_alpha   90.00
_cell.angle_beta   90.00
_cell.angle_gamma   90.00
#
_symmetry.space_group_name_H-M   'P 1'
#
loop_
_entity.id
_entity.type
_entity.pdbx_description
1 polymer ?
#
loop_
_entity_poly.entity_id
_entity_poly.type
_entity_poly.pdbx_seq_one_letter_code
_entity_poly.pdbx_strand_id
1 'polypeptide(L)'
;MKTSVLNKSWIFLFGVWLLFAPHACGGLPEDRLDRVWERPPVSARVRAYWWWLNGNVTREAITRDLEEMKSKGFGGVVIMDAGGAEQNGNAKVPHGATFLSPEWRALFKHTLQEANRLGLEVGLNIQSGWNLGGPLVKPEEAVKKLTWVTLELVGPGQVEKRLPEPPSNDGFYRDVAVLAWPVSGQRTNRPTLKHYKVKALLDRPAFQGPHAWFLANSAPKTAPFVLDEDQPVPGEEDTPLEKIRDLTGFIRATVGWNLPCMGSPRRQMASPTNWVHPW
;
A
#
# COMPACT_ATOMS: atom_id res chain seq x y z
N MET A 1 -58.45 53.05 19.52
CA MET A 1 -59.42 52.31 20.36
C MET A 1 -59.04 50.83 20.27
N LYS A 2 -58.87 50.19 21.44
CA LYS A 2 -58.48 48.78 21.70
C LYS A 2 -56.99 48.42 21.52
N THR A 3 -56.29 48.53 22.64
CA THR A 3 -55.15 47.73 23.07
C THR A 3 -55.51 46.24 23.16
N SER A 4 -54.64 45.33 22.74
CA SER A 4 -54.66 43.94 23.22
C SER A 4 -53.24 43.45 23.54
N VAL A 5 -53.10 43.13 24.82
CA VAL A 5 -51.95 42.63 25.56
C VAL A 5 -51.40 41.32 24.96
N LEU A 6 -50.11 41.27 24.63
CA LEU A 6 -49.39 40.00 24.44
C LEU A 6 -49.11 39.39 25.81
N ASN A 7 -49.56 38.15 26.02
CA ASN A 7 -49.46 37.41 27.26
C ASN A 7 -48.06 36.79 27.43
N LYS A 8 -47.43 37.04 28.58
CA LYS A 8 -46.00 36.78 28.89
C LYS A 8 -45.71 35.36 29.41
N SER A 9 -46.51 34.37 29.06
CA SER A 9 -46.50 33.06 29.76
C SER A 9 -45.86 31.89 29.01
N TRP A 10 -45.21 32.09 27.86
CA TRP A 10 -44.71 30.98 27.03
C TRP A 10 -43.18 30.78 27.05
N ILE A 11 -42.41 31.58 27.81
CA ILE A 11 -40.93 31.54 27.76
C ILE A 11 -40.29 30.74 28.92
N PHE A 12 -41.06 30.27 29.91
CA PHE A 12 -40.49 29.63 31.11
C PHE A 12 -40.54 28.09 31.18
N LEU A 13 -40.94 27.38 30.12
CA LEU A 13 -41.07 25.91 30.15
C LEU A 13 -40.11 25.13 29.22
N PHE A 14 -39.15 25.79 28.57
CA PHE A 14 -38.13 25.12 27.74
C PHE A 14 -36.69 25.20 28.29
N GLY A 15 -36.47 25.87 29.42
CA GLY A 15 -35.13 26.15 29.95
C GLY A 15 -34.59 25.22 31.04
N VAL A 16 -35.36 24.21 31.51
CA VAL A 16 -34.97 23.38 32.68
C VAL A 16 -35.08 21.87 32.40
N TRP A 17 -34.92 21.45 31.14
CA TRP A 17 -34.78 20.02 30.78
C TRP A 17 -33.41 19.65 30.19
N LEU A 18 -32.46 20.61 30.15
CA LEU A 18 -31.13 20.42 29.58
C LEU A 18 -29.98 20.46 30.60
N LEU A 19 -30.27 20.55 31.91
CA LEU A 19 -29.23 20.63 32.95
C LEU A 19 -29.18 19.44 33.93
N PHE A 20 -29.99 18.40 33.71
CA PHE A 20 -29.92 17.13 34.45
C PHE A 20 -30.13 15.93 33.52
N ALA A 21 -29.43 15.90 32.38
CA ALA A 21 -29.16 14.62 31.74
C ALA A 21 -27.98 13.98 32.50
N PRO A 22 -28.21 13.02 33.41
CA PRO A 22 -27.10 12.26 33.95
C PRO A 22 -26.39 11.67 32.73
N HIS A 23 -25.10 11.99 32.60
CA HIS A 23 -24.22 11.25 31.73
C HIS A 23 -24.09 9.88 32.37
N ALA A 24 -25.11 9.04 32.17
CA ALA A 24 -25.03 7.64 32.44
C ALA A 24 -24.03 7.11 31.42
N CYS A 25 -22.75 7.12 31.81
CA CYS A 25 -21.79 6.13 31.36
C CYS A 25 -22.33 4.79 31.86
N GLY A 26 -23.36 4.28 31.18
CA GLY A 26 -24.00 3.02 31.48
C GLY A 26 -23.02 1.94 31.11
N GLY A 27 -22.19 1.53 32.08
CA GLY A 27 -21.67 0.17 32.08
C GLY A 27 -22.85 -0.76 31.85
N LEU A 28 -22.67 -1.73 30.95
CA LEU A 28 -23.70 -2.75 30.75
C LEU A 28 -24.06 -3.32 32.13
N PRO A 29 -25.35 -3.42 32.48
CA PRO A 29 -25.77 -4.02 33.75
C PRO A 29 -25.02 -5.35 33.98
N GLU A 30 -24.58 -5.61 35.21
CA GLU A 30 -23.71 -6.75 35.55
C GLU A 30 -24.33 -8.09 35.09
N ASP A 31 -25.66 -8.21 35.18
CA ASP A 31 -26.48 -9.32 34.69
C ASP A 31 -26.50 -9.47 33.14
N ARG A 32 -26.06 -8.45 32.41
CA ARG A 32 -25.87 -8.51 30.95
C ARG A 32 -24.48 -9.02 30.58
N LEU A 33 -23.46 -8.73 31.37
CA LEU A 33 -22.11 -9.21 31.09
C LEU A 33 -21.99 -10.71 31.35
N ASP A 34 -22.56 -11.21 32.46
CA ASP A 34 -22.60 -12.65 32.74
C ASP A 34 -23.31 -13.42 31.63
N ARG A 35 -24.46 -12.90 31.16
CA ARG A 35 -25.21 -13.51 30.05
C ARG A 35 -24.46 -13.50 28.72
N VAL A 36 -23.75 -12.41 28.41
CA VAL A 36 -22.92 -12.30 27.20
C VAL A 36 -21.67 -13.15 27.32
N TRP A 37 -21.13 -13.34 28.52
CA TRP A 37 -19.99 -14.20 28.80
C TRP A 37 -20.35 -15.68 28.63
N GLU A 38 -21.49 -16.12 29.20
CA GLU A 38 -21.99 -17.49 29.03
C GLU A 38 -22.44 -17.80 27.60
N ARG A 39 -22.97 -16.79 26.89
CA ARG A 39 -23.49 -16.92 25.52
C ARG A 39 -22.96 -15.80 24.63
N PRO A 40 -21.68 -15.88 24.19
CA PRO A 40 -21.07 -14.82 23.41
C PRO A 40 -21.78 -14.61 22.06
N PRO A 41 -22.06 -13.34 21.70
CA PRO A 41 -22.66 -13.00 20.41
C PRO A 41 -21.71 -13.36 19.27
N VAL A 42 -22.23 -13.45 18.05
CA VAL A 42 -21.43 -13.78 16.85
C VAL A 42 -20.26 -12.81 16.66
N SER A 43 -20.42 -11.53 16.99
CA SER A 43 -19.37 -10.52 16.91
C SER A 43 -18.15 -10.79 17.79
N ALA A 44 -18.32 -11.55 18.89
CA ALA A 44 -17.25 -11.93 19.80
C ALA A 44 -16.59 -13.27 19.44
N ARG A 45 -17.11 -13.98 18.43
CA ARG A 45 -16.58 -15.27 17.99
C ARG A 45 -15.43 -15.11 17.01
N VAL A 46 -14.53 -16.09 17.02
CA VAL A 46 -13.42 -16.15 16.06
C VAL A 46 -13.92 -16.36 14.63
N ARG A 47 -13.15 -15.86 13.67
CA ARG A 47 -13.32 -16.15 12.24
C ARG A 47 -12.09 -16.88 11.73
N ALA A 48 -12.27 -17.74 10.72
CA ALA A 48 -11.17 -18.46 10.08
C ALA A 48 -10.76 -17.79 8.76
N TYR A 49 -9.47 -17.74 8.46
CA TYR A 49 -9.05 -17.67 7.07
C TYR A 49 -9.36 -19.01 6.42
N TRP A 50 -10.19 -19.00 5.39
CA TRP A 50 -10.58 -20.19 4.66
C TRP A 50 -10.05 -20.11 3.24
N TRP A 51 -8.99 -20.88 3.01
CA TRP A 51 -8.25 -20.85 1.75
C TRP A 51 -8.88 -21.80 0.74
N TRP A 52 -9.34 -21.24 -0.38
CA TRP A 52 -9.72 -21.99 -1.57
C TRP A 52 -8.47 -22.16 -2.42
N LEU A 53 -7.75 -23.24 -2.15
CA LEU A 53 -6.46 -23.51 -2.78
C LEU A 53 -6.64 -23.77 -4.27
N ASN A 54 -6.08 -22.90 -5.10
CA ASN A 54 -6.16 -22.94 -6.56
C ASN A 54 -7.62 -23.02 -7.09
N GLY A 55 -8.55 -22.36 -6.41
CA GLY A 55 -9.98 -22.40 -6.73
C GLY A 55 -10.64 -23.77 -6.54
N ASN A 56 -9.91 -24.75 -5.97
CA ASN A 56 -10.31 -26.15 -5.87
C ASN A 56 -11.24 -26.39 -4.68
N VAL A 57 -12.52 -26.07 -4.88
CA VAL A 57 -13.57 -26.25 -3.89
C VAL A 57 -14.85 -26.76 -4.56
N THR A 58 -15.65 -27.52 -3.83
CA THR A 58 -16.96 -28.02 -4.30
C THR A 58 -18.08 -27.56 -3.37
N ARG A 59 -19.34 -27.66 -3.83
CA ARG A 59 -20.52 -27.31 -3.01
C ARG A 59 -20.61 -28.17 -1.76
N GLU A 60 -20.28 -29.46 -1.87
CA GLU A 60 -20.33 -30.42 -0.79
C GLU A 60 -19.28 -30.09 0.27
N ALA A 61 -18.06 -29.75 -0.16
CA ALA A 61 -17.01 -29.30 0.73
C ALA A 61 -17.39 -27.99 1.44
N ILE A 62 -17.97 -27.02 0.70
CA ILE A 62 -18.44 -25.74 1.28
C ILE A 62 -19.45 -25.99 2.40
N THR A 63 -20.49 -26.78 2.12
CA THR A 63 -21.53 -27.09 3.12
C THR A 63 -20.92 -27.77 4.34
N ARG A 64 -20.13 -28.83 4.13
CA ARG A 64 -19.48 -29.56 5.22
C ARG A 64 -18.60 -28.65 6.08
N ASP A 65 -17.73 -27.87 5.45
CA ASP A 65 -16.76 -27.04 6.15
C ASP A 65 -17.46 -25.95 6.99
N LEU A 66 -18.52 -25.30 6.46
CA LEU A 66 -19.29 -24.31 7.21
C LEU A 66 -20.09 -24.92 8.36
N GLU A 67 -20.66 -26.11 8.17
CA GLU A 67 -21.35 -26.85 9.23
C GLU A 67 -20.40 -27.23 10.36
N GLU A 68 -19.20 -27.70 10.03
CA GLU A 68 -18.16 -27.97 11.02
C GLU A 68 -17.72 -26.71 11.76
N MET A 69 -17.46 -25.61 11.04
CA MET A 69 -17.12 -24.34 11.68
C MET A 69 -18.22 -23.86 12.62
N LYS A 70 -19.50 -23.98 12.23
CA LYS A 70 -20.62 -23.66 13.10
C LYS A 70 -20.65 -24.57 14.35
N SER A 71 -20.43 -25.87 14.17
CA SER A 71 -20.43 -26.86 15.27
C SER A 71 -19.33 -26.58 16.29
N LYS A 72 -18.18 -26.03 15.86
CA LYS A 72 -17.06 -25.63 16.73
C LYS A 72 -17.16 -24.21 17.26
N GLY A 73 -18.26 -23.50 17.01
CA GLY A 73 -18.53 -22.18 17.59
C GLY A 73 -17.89 -21.00 16.85
N PHE A 74 -17.48 -21.15 15.60
CA PHE A 74 -17.00 -20.04 14.79
C PHE A 74 -18.11 -19.00 14.56
N GLY A 75 -17.70 -17.75 14.39
CA GLY A 75 -18.58 -16.64 14.01
C GLY A 75 -18.66 -16.41 12.50
N GLY A 76 -17.67 -16.92 11.75
CA GLY A 76 -17.60 -16.68 10.32
C GLY A 76 -16.27 -17.09 9.70
N VAL A 77 -16.10 -16.70 8.44
CA VAL A 77 -14.92 -16.99 7.62
C VAL A 77 -14.48 -15.75 6.84
N VAL A 78 -13.22 -15.72 6.46
CA VAL A 78 -12.68 -14.83 5.43
C VAL A 78 -12.13 -15.69 4.31
N ILE A 79 -12.79 -15.63 3.15
CA ILE A 79 -12.42 -16.44 1.98
C ILE A 79 -11.18 -15.85 1.33
N MET A 80 -10.20 -16.71 1.10
CA MET A 80 -8.95 -16.43 0.39
C MET A 80 -8.84 -17.38 -0.80
N ASP A 81 -9.14 -16.91 -2.00
CA ASP A 81 -8.88 -17.67 -3.23
C ASP A 81 -7.44 -17.42 -3.66
N ALA A 82 -6.60 -18.46 -3.73
CA ALA A 82 -5.19 -18.29 -4.07
C ALA A 82 -4.56 -19.60 -4.56
N GLY A 83 -3.69 -19.49 -5.57
CA GLY A 83 -2.73 -20.53 -5.93
C GLY A 83 -1.45 -20.48 -5.06
N GLY A 84 -0.41 -21.21 -5.47
CA GLY A 84 0.90 -21.19 -4.81
C GLY A 84 1.05 -22.20 -3.67
N ALA A 85 0.10 -23.13 -3.50
CA ALA A 85 0.18 -24.19 -2.50
C ALA A 85 1.41 -25.09 -2.69
N GLU A 86 1.94 -25.18 -3.93
CA GLU A 86 3.13 -25.94 -4.33
C GLU A 86 4.46 -25.32 -3.91
N GLN A 87 4.45 -24.12 -3.33
CA GLN A 87 5.64 -23.47 -2.79
C GLN A 87 6.34 -24.38 -1.76
N ASN A 88 7.67 -24.25 -1.68
CA ASN A 88 8.52 -25.04 -0.77
C ASN A 88 8.46 -26.57 -0.99
N GLY A 89 8.17 -27.01 -2.23
CA GLY A 89 8.19 -28.43 -2.60
C GLY A 89 6.90 -29.20 -2.26
N ASN A 90 5.83 -28.48 -1.90
CA ASN A 90 4.52 -29.08 -1.67
C ASN A 90 3.88 -29.57 -2.97
N ALA A 91 2.91 -30.48 -2.85
CA ALA A 91 2.15 -30.96 -3.99
C ALA A 91 1.29 -29.84 -4.60
N LYS A 92 1.18 -29.84 -5.93
CA LYS A 92 0.30 -28.93 -6.64
C LYS A 92 -1.16 -29.31 -6.41
N VAL A 93 -1.97 -28.34 -6.00
CA VAL A 93 -3.42 -28.51 -5.89
C VAL A 93 -4.05 -28.43 -7.30
N PRO A 94 -4.95 -29.36 -7.67
CA PRO A 94 -5.67 -29.28 -8.95
C PRO A 94 -6.32 -27.92 -9.17
N HIS A 95 -6.45 -27.52 -10.43
CA HIS A 95 -7.15 -26.28 -10.78
C HIS A 95 -8.65 -26.47 -10.61
N GLY A 96 -9.28 -25.60 -9.82
CA GLY A 96 -10.74 -25.54 -9.69
C GLY A 96 -11.34 -24.36 -10.47
N ALA A 97 -12.38 -23.76 -9.92
CA ALA A 97 -13.06 -22.66 -10.60
C ALA A 97 -12.18 -21.40 -10.58
N THR A 98 -11.90 -20.83 -11.76
CA THR A 98 -11.10 -19.59 -11.87
C THR A 98 -11.79 -18.44 -11.12
N PHE A 99 -11.03 -17.69 -10.32
CA PHE A 99 -11.54 -16.56 -9.54
C PHE A 99 -12.42 -15.62 -10.37
N LEU A 100 -13.58 -15.24 -9.81
CA LEU A 100 -14.64 -14.44 -10.46
C LEU A 100 -15.24 -15.01 -11.76
N SER A 101 -14.89 -16.21 -12.21
CA SER A 101 -15.60 -16.88 -13.31
C SER A 101 -17.06 -17.17 -12.95
N PRO A 102 -17.95 -17.46 -13.92
CA PRO A 102 -19.33 -17.85 -13.62
C PRO A 102 -19.45 -19.02 -12.63
N GLU A 103 -18.57 -20.03 -12.77
CA GLU A 103 -18.53 -21.19 -11.88
C GLU A 103 -18.12 -20.80 -10.46
N TRP A 104 -17.05 -20.00 -10.32
CA TRP A 104 -16.60 -19.51 -9.02
C TRP A 104 -17.67 -18.68 -8.33
N ARG A 105 -18.36 -17.80 -9.07
CA ARG A 105 -19.48 -17.02 -8.52
C ARG A 105 -20.65 -17.89 -8.08
N ALA A 106 -20.89 -19.01 -8.75
CA ALA A 106 -21.92 -19.97 -8.33
C ALA A 106 -21.55 -20.67 -7.02
N LEU A 107 -20.27 -21.01 -6.82
CA LEU A 107 -19.74 -21.54 -5.56
C LEU A 107 -19.78 -20.49 -4.46
N PHE A 108 -19.34 -19.27 -4.72
CA PHE A 108 -19.40 -18.17 -3.75
C PHE A 108 -20.84 -17.85 -3.34
N LYS A 109 -21.80 -17.86 -4.28
CA LYS A 109 -23.23 -17.74 -3.97
C LYS A 109 -23.71 -18.86 -3.04
N HIS A 110 -23.30 -20.11 -3.29
CA HIS A 110 -23.60 -21.25 -2.41
C HIS A 110 -23.06 -21.00 -1.00
N THR A 111 -21.81 -20.55 -0.88
CA THR A 111 -21.18 -20.19 0.39
C THR A 111 -21.98 -19.14 1.16
N LEU A 112 -22.43 -18.08 0.49
CA LEU A 112 -23.25 -17.04 1.14
C LEU A 112 -24.60 -17.58 1.61
N GLN A 113 -25.23 -18.47 0.83
CA GLN A 113 -26.50 -19.11 1.20
C GLN A 113 -26.34 -20.00 2.44
N GLU A 114 -25.28 -20.82 2.47
CA GLU A 114 -24.99 -21.71 3.59
C GLU A 114 -24.57 -20.95 4.85
N ALA A 115 -23.72 -19.94 4.71
CA ALA A 115 -23.34 -19.09 5.83
C ALA A 115 -24.56 -18.36 6.43
N ASN A 116 -25.46 -17.84 5.59
CA ASN A 116 -26.71 -17.23 6.06
C ASN A 116 -27.60 -18.25 6.79
N ARG A 117 -27.76 -19.47 6.25
CA ARG A 117 -28.50 -20.56 6.90
C ARG A 117 -27.94 -20.89 8.29
N LEU A 118 -26.62 -20.85 8.45
CA LEU A 118 -25.92 -21.19 9.69
C LEU A 118 -25.72 -20.00 10.63
N GLY A 119 -26.04 -18.78 10.19
CA GLY A 119 -25.77 -17.55 10.95
C GLY A 119 -24.27 -17.29 11.13
N LEU A 120 -23.50 -17.46 10.06
CA LEU A 120 -22.06 -17.18 9.96
C LEU A 120 -21.82 -15.92 9.12
N GLU A 121 -20.84 -15.12 9.50
CA GLU A 121 -20.38 -13.97 8.71
C GLU A 121 -19.37 -14.41 7.64
N VAL A 122 -19.41 -13.79 6.47
CA VAL A 122 -18.47 -14.07 5.37
C VAL A 122 -17.76 -12.78 4.97
N GLY A 123 -16.45 -12.76 5.15
CA GLY A 123 -15.54 -11.84 4.49
C GLY A 123 -14.98 -12.45 3.21
N LEU A 124 -14.62 -11.59 2.26
CA LEU A 124 -13.94 -11.98 1.03
C LEU A 124 -12.71 -11.10 0.85
N ASN A 125 -11.57 -11.72 0.58
CA ASN A 125 -10.40 -10.99 0.12
C ASN A 125 -10.69 -10.31 -1.22
N ILE A 126 -10.31 -9.05 -1.38
CA ILE A 126 -10.75 -8.21 -2.50
C ILE A 126 -10.20 -8.64 -3.88
N GLN A 127 -9.46 -9.74 -3.93
CA GLN A 127 -8.78 -10.28 -5.10
C GLN A 127 -8.43 -11.77 -4.91
N SER A 128 -7.91 -12.38 -5.97
CA SER A 128 -7.21 -13.65 -5.91
C SER A 128 -5.78 -13.43 -5.42
N GLY A 129 -5.37 -14.14 -4.37
CA GLY A 129 -4.03 -14.10 -3.80
C GLY A 129 -3.85 -13.10 -2.64
N TRP A 130 -2.68 -13.18 -2.00
CA TRP A 130 -2.37 -12.39 -0.80
C TRP A 130 -1.99 -10.92 -1.10
N ASN A 131 -1.21 -10.68 -2.15
CA ASN A 131 -0.65 -9.36 -2.49
C ASN A 131 -1.50 -8.62 -3.51
N LEU A 132 -1.79 -7.33 -3.28
CA LEU A 132 -2.67 -6.52 -4.14
C LEU A 132 -2.23 -6.49 -5.61
N GLY A 133 -3.16 -6.74 -6.53
CA GLY A 133 -2.94 -6.73 -7.97
C GLY A 133 -4.00 -7.49 -8.76
N GLY A 134 -3.76 -7.68 -10.05
CA GLY A 134 -4.61 -8.49 -10.91
C GLY A 134 -4.34 -8.22 -12.38
N PRO A 135 -4.78 -9.13 -13.28
CA PRO A 135 -4.53 -9.01 -14.73
C PRO A 135 -5.23 -7.79 -15.37
N LEU A 136 -6.17 -7.16 -14.66
CA LEU A 136 -6.86 -5.96 -15.10
C LEU A 136 -6.13 -4.66 -14.73
N VAL A 137 -5.12 -4.73 -13.87
CA VAL A 137 -4.32 -3.56 -13.50
C VAL A 137 -3.35 -3.26 -14.63
N LYS A 138 -3.48 -2.09 -15.24
CA LYS A 138 -2.57 -1.69 -16.33
C LYS A 138 -1.20 -1.29 -15.77
N PRO A 139 -0.12 -1.38 -16.57
CA PRO A 139 1.19 -0.90 -16.15
C PRO A 139 1.18 0.57 -15.66
N GLU A 140 0.34 1.42 -16.26
CA GLU A 140 0.10 2.82 -15.88
C GLU A 140 -0.52 2.96 -14.48
N GLU A 141 -1.21 1.95 -13.97
CA GLU A 141 -2.00 1.97 -12.73
C GLU A 141 -1.29 1.26 -11.56
N ALA A 142 -0.28 0.44 -11.85
CA ALA A 142 0.53 -0.26 -10.84
C ALA A 142 1.37 0.67 -9.93
N VAL A 143 2.08 0.12 -8.94
CA VAL A 143 3.00 0.91 -8.07
C VAL A 143 4.22 1.45 -8.86
N LYS A 144 4.80 2.61 -8.44
CA LYS A 144 5.76 3.42 -9.23
C LYS A 144 7.03 3.94 -8.48
N LYS A 145 8.28 3.87 -9.04
CA LYS A 145 9.63 4.40 -8.49
C LYS A 145 10.15 5.59 -9.24
N LEU A 146 11.31 6.02 -8.73
CA LEU A 146 12.34 6.80 -9.42
C LEU A 146 13.67 6.00 -9.65
N THR A 147 14.09 5.84 -10.90
CA THR A 147 15.17 5.05 -11.51
C THR A 147 15.83 5.97 -12.48
N TRP A 148 17.14 5.91 -12.59
CA TRP A 148 17.81 6.94 -13.36
C TRP A 148 19.00 6.41 -14.08
N VAL A 149 19.30 7.10 -15.17
CA VAL A 149 20.60 7.04 -15.81
C VAL A 149 21.30 8.35 -15.57
N THR A 150 22.62 8.29 -15.63
CA THR A 150 23.46 9.45 -15.55
C THR A 150 24.29 9.54 -16.82
N LEU A 151 24.39 10.74 -17.38
CA LEU A 151 25.35 11.08 -18.41
C LEU A 151 26.28 12.18 -17.93
N GLU A 152 27.59 11.92 -17.92
CA GLU A 152 28.61 12.95 -17.72
C GLU A 152 28.99 13.60 -19.05
N LEU A 153 28.97 14.94 -19.07
CA LEU A 153 29.32 15.76 -20.22
C LEU A 153 30.45 16.73 -19.85
N VAL A 154 31.36 16.95 -20.80
CA VAL A 154 32.47 17.90 -20.69
C VAL A 154 32.17 19.09 -21.61
N GLY A 155 32.24 20.30 -21.06
CA GLY A 155 32.10 21.55 -21.81
C GLY A 155 33.40 22.36 -21.83
N PRO A 156 33.41 23.52 -22.52
CA PRO A 156 32.30 24.07 -23.31
C PRO A 156 32.15 23.37 -24.67
N GLY A 157 30.94 23.43 -25.24
CA GLY A 157 30.65 22.86 -26.56
C GLY A 157 29.18 22.52 -26.76
N GLN A 158 28.77 22.39 -28.03
CA GLN A 158 27.46 21.81 -28.35
C GLN A 158 27.55 20.29 -28.20
N VAL A 159 26.62 19.74 -27.42
CA VAL A 159 26.45 18.29 -27.32
C VAL A 159 25.12 17.93 -27.93
N GLU A 160 25.15 16.93 -28.79
CA GLU A 160 23.99 16.29 -29.40
C GLU A 160 24.04 14.79 -29.04
N LYS A 161 23.26 14.37 -28.04
CA LYS A 161 23.24 12.98 -27.60
C LYS A 161 21.82 12.51 -27.32
N ARG A 162 21.54 11.27 -27.73
CA ARG A 162 20.34 10.55 -27.28
C ARG A 162 20.54 10.16 -25.82
N LEU A 163 19.58 10.50 -24.97
CA LEU A 163 19.60 10.09 -23.57
C LEU A 163 19.32 8.58 -23.49
N PRO A 164 20.10 7.83 -22.69
CA PRO A 164 19.79 6.42 -22.47
C PRO A 164 18.44 6.32 -21.75
N GLU A 165 17.68 5.26 -22.06
CA GLU A 165 16.47 4.96 -21.32
C GLU A 165 16.87 4.30 -19.99
N PRO A 166 16.37 4.79 -18.84
CA PRO A 166 16.51 4.08 -17.57
C PRO A 166 15.90 2.67 -17.61
N PRO A 167 16.34 1.76 -16.73
CA PRO A 167 15.70 0.46 -16.58
C PRO A 167 14.19 0.59 -16.35
N SER A 168 13.41 -0.16 -17.13
CA SER A 168 11.95 -0.22 -17.07
C SER A 168 11.49 -1.69 -17.00
N ASN A 169 10.34 -1.91 -16.35
CA ASN A 169 9.69 -3.22 -16.26
C ASN A 169 8.38 -3.20 -17.04
N ASP A 170 7.91 -4.36 -17.47
CA ASP A 170 6.59 -4.57 -18.08
C ASP A 170 6.29 -3.64 -19.27
N GLY A 171 7.35 -3.19 -19.97
CA GLY A 171 7.26 -2.29 -21.12
C GLY A 171 6.71 -0.90 -20.80
N PHE A 172 6.68 -0.48 -19.53
CA PHE A 172 6.10 0.81 -19.13
C PHE A 172 7.15 1.81 -18.64
N TYR A 173 7.19 2.96 -19.31
CA TYR A 173 8.09 4.08 -19.01
C TYR A 173 7.37 5.42 -19.16
N ARG A 174 7.66 6.33 -18.22
CA ARG A 174 7.21 7.72 -18.30
C ARG A 174 8.29 8.64 -17.71
N ASP A 175 8.77 9.57 -18.53
CA ASP A 175 9.69 10.59 -18.06
C ASP A 175 9.06 11.47 -16.97
N VAL A 176 9.86 11.78 -15.96
CA VAL A 176 9.48 12.71 -14.88
C VAL A 176 10.21 14.03 -15.04
N ALA A 177 11.54 13.99 -15.12
CA ALA A 177 12.38 15.17 -15.24
C ALA A 177 13.68 14.85 -15.98
N VAL A 178 14.29 15.85 -16.59
CA VAL A 178 15.69 15.77 -17.03
C VAL A 178 16.42 16.95 -16.40
N LEU A 179 17.34 16.67 -15.49
CA LEU A 179 18.06 17.70 -14.75
C LEU A 179 19.52 17.67 -15.15
N ALA A 180 20.13 18.83 -15.31
CA ALA A 180 21.56 18.96 -15.54
C ALA A 180 22.20 19.95 -14.56
N TRP A 181 23.32 19.56 -13.95
CA TRP A 181 24.03 20.40 -12.99
C TRP A 181 25.55 20.27 -13.14
N PRO A 182 26.32 21.29 -12.71
CA PRO A 182 27.77 21.20 -12.65
C PRO A 182 28.21 20.24 -11.55
N VAL A 183 29.10 19.31 -11.90
CA VAL A 183 29.76 18.40 -10.97
C VAL A 183 31.05 19.06 -10.48
N SER A 184 31.13 19.32 -9.19
CA SER A 184 32.37 19.70 -8.52
C SER A 184 33.38 18.54 -8.64
N GLY A 185 34.59 18.83 -9.16
CA GLY A 185 35.69 17.85 -9.19
C GLY A 185 36.18 17.42 -7.81
N GLN A 186 35.77 18.11 -6.74
CA GLN A 186 35.96 17.66 -5.38
C GLN A 186 34.81 16.69 -5.04
N ARG A 187 35.04 15.39 -5.24
CA ARG A 187 34.37 14.40 -4.37
C ARG A 187 34.87 14.68 -2.97
N THR A 188 34.14 15.51 -2.25
CA THR A 188 34.32 15.65 -0.81
C THR A 188 34.25 14.25 -0.20
N ASN A 189 35.13 13.94 0.74
CA ASN A 189 35.15 12.66 1.47
C ASN A 189 33.94 12.57 2.44
N ARG A 190 32.75 12.98 1.97
CA ARG A 190 31.51 13.04 2.71
C ARG A 190 31.02 11.62 2.92
N PRO A 191 30.56 11.28 4.14
CA PRO A 191 29.92 10.00 4.37
C PRO A 191 28.67 9.90 3.49
N THR A 192 28.41 8.72 2.95
CA THR A 192 27.16 8.45 2.24
C THR A 192 25.99 8.61 3.19
N LEU A 193 24.83 8.98 2.65
CA LEU A 193 23.59 9.06 3.43
C LEU A 193 23.41 7.76 4.23
N LYS A 194 23.23 7.87 5.55
CA LYS A 194 23.09 6.71 6.43
C LYS A 194 21.95 5.83 5.92
N HIS A 195 22.17 4.52 5.85
CA HIS A 195 21.15 3.56 5.41
C HIS A 195 20.52 3.84 4.02
N TYR A 196 21.21 4.57 3.13
CA TYR A 196 20.64 4.95 1.83
C TYR A 196 20.16 3.75 1.01
N LYS A 197 20.84 2.59 1.11
CA LYS A 197 20.41 1.38 0.41
C LYS A 197 19.06 0.87 0.91
N VAL A 198 18.79 0.95 2.21
CA VAL A 198 17.50 0.57 2.79
C VAL A 198 16.43 1.61 2.44
N LYS A 199 16.74 2.91 2.54
CA LYS A 199 15.85 4.02 2.14
C LYS A 199 15.46 3.95 0.67
N ALA A 200 16.43 3.61 -0.19
CA ALA A 200 16.24 3.43 -1.62
C ALA A 200 15.76 2.02 -2.01
N LEU A 201 15.44 1.16 -1.04
CA LEU A 201 15.04 -0.24 -1.20
C LEU A 201 15.98 -1.05 -2.13
N LEU A 202 17.25 -0.65 -2.20
CA LEU A 202 18.34 -1.38 -2.85
C LEU A 202 18.85 -2.52 -1.99
N ASP A 203 18.66 -2.40 -0.68
CA ASP A 203 18.88 -3.44 0.29
C ASP A 203 17.60 -3.62 1.09
N ARG A 204 17.13 -4.86 1.17
CA ARG A 204 16.01 -5.20 2.05
C ARG A 204 16.64 -5.81 3.28
N PRO A 205 16.49 -5.23 4.48
CA PRO A 205 16.84 -5.95 5.68
C PRO A 205 15.89 -7.16 5.75
N ALA A 206 16.32 -8.26 5.16
CA ALA A 206 15.66 -9.53 5.28
C ALA A 206 15.85 -9.90 6.75
N PHE A 207 14.74 -10.05 7.47
CA PHE A 207 14.78 -10.72 8.74
C PHE A 207 15.41 -12.09 8.49
N GLN A 208 16.57 -12.39 9.06
CA GLN A 208 17.16 -13.72 8.90
C GLN A 208 16.28 -14.72 9.66
N GLY A 209 15.85 -15.79 8.99
CA GLY A 209 15.05 -16.86 9.61
C GLY A 209 13.90 -17.38 8.73
N PRO A 210 13.21 -18.45 9.17
CA PRO A 210 12.18 -19.13 8.38
C PRO A 210 10.94 -18.27 8.05
N HIS A 211 10.76 -17.12 8.73
CA HIS A 211 9.68 -16.16 8.48
C HIS A 211 10.15 -14.87 7.79
N ALA A 212 11.39 -14.86 7.26
CA ALA A 212 12.00 -13.75 6.54
C ALA A 212 11.08 -13.16 5.46
N TRP A 213 10.42 -14.04 4.71
CA TRP A 213 9.55 -13.68 3.59
C TRP A 213 8.32 -12.88 4.04
N PHE A 214 7.78 -13.14 5.23
CA PHE A 214 6.61 -12.43 5.76
C PHE A 214 6.99 -11.03 6.27
N LEU A 215 8.12 -10.96 6.97
CA LEU A 215 8.61 -9.70 7.56
C LEU A 215 9.38 -8.82 6.56
N ALA A 216 9.85 -9.36 5.44
CA ALA A 216 10.38 -8.57 4.32
C ALA A 216 9.28 -7.92 3.47
N ASN A 217 8.05 -8.45 3.54
CA ASN A 217 6.87 -7.91 2.85
C ASN A 217 6.00 -7.03 3.75
N SER A 218 6.16 -7.10 5.07
CA SER A 218 5.68 -6.09 6.00
C SER A 218 6.79 -5.04 6.16
N ALA A 219 6.49 -3.75 5.98
CA ALA A 219 7.52 -2.72 5.99
C ALA A 219 8.47 -2.89 7.19
N PRO A 220 9.80 -2.95 7.00
CA PRO A 220 10.72 -2.97 8.13
C PRO A 220 10.43 -1.75 9.02
N LYS A 221 10.83 -1.79 10.30
CA LYS A 221 10.73 -0.60 11.17
C LYS A 221 11.66 0.48 10.60
N THR A 222 11.16 1.24 9.63
CA THR A 222 11.92 2.22 8.87
C THR A 222 11.99 3.56 9.57
N ALA A 223 11.16 3.76 10.60
CA ALA A 223 11.14 4.98 11.40
C ALA A 223 12.55 5.40 11.87
N PRO A 224 13.42 4.56 12.47
CA PRO A 224 14.78 4.99 12.82
C PRO A 224 15.63 5.32 11.60
N PHE A 225 15.48 4.58 10.48
CA PHE A 225 16.23 4.88 9.27
C PHE A 225 15.84 6.22 8.64
N VAL A 226 14.56 6.63 8.74
CA VAL A 226 14.03 7.86 8.12
C VAL A 226 14.05 9.05 9.10
N LEU A 227 13.88 8.81 10.39
CA LEU A 227 13.77 9.84 11.42
C LEU A 227 15.11 10.21 12.07
N ASP A 228 16.12 9.32 12.03
CA ASP A 228 17.49 9.63 12.47
C ASP A 228 18.33 10.17 11.30
N GLU A 229 17.77 11.12 10.55
CA GLU A 229 18.54 11.90 9.58
C GLU A 229 19.28 13.04 10.29
N ASP A 230 20.54 13.21 9.94
CA ASP A 230 21.30 14.37 10.38
C ASP A 230 20.66 15.64 9.77
N GLN A 231 20.57 16.71 10.55
CA GLN A 231 20.05 17.98 10.03
C GLN A 231 20.97 18.50 8.93
N PRO A 232 20.41 19.04 7.83
CA PRO A 232 21.23 19.52 6.75
C PRO A 232 22.09 20.71 7.17
N VAL A 233 23.38 20.65 6.87
CA VAL A 233 24.34 21.72 7.14
C VAL A 233 24.44 22.65 5.93
N PRO A 234 24.37 23.99 6.11
CA PRO A 234 24.54 24.92 4.98
C PRO A 234 25.85 24.69 4.21
N GLY A 235 25.78 24.55 2.89
CA GLY A 235 26.94 24.29 2.02
C GLY A 235 27.32 22.81 1.90
N GLU A 236 26.57 21.90 2.53
CA GLU A 236 26.75 20.46 2.34
C GLU A 236 26.17 19.95 1.01
N GLU A 237 25.41 20.75 0.29
CA GLU A 237 24.87 20.36 -1.00
C GLU A 237 25.97 20.04 -2.02
N ASP A 238 25.72 19.06 -2.89
CA ASP A 238 26.63 18.76 -4.01
C ASP A 238 26.54 19.82 -5.12
N THR A 239 25.36 20.44 -5.25
CA THR A 239 25.12 21.56 -6.14
C THR A 239 24.00 22.41 -5.57
N PRO A 240 24.13 23.75 -5.56
CA PRO A 240 23.05 24.62 -5.14
C PRO A 240 21.95 24.65 -6.21
N LEU A 241 20.69 24.80 -5.78
CA LEU A 241 19.51 24.66 -6.65
C LEU A 241 19.54 25.62 -7.86
N GLU A 242 20.07 26.83 -7.69
CA GLU A 242 20.20 27.82 -8.76
C GLU A 242 21.16 27.40 -9.89
N LYS A 243 22.03 26.40 -9.65
CA LYS A 243 22.93 25.83 -10.66
C LYS A 243 22.32 24.62 -11.37
N ILE A 244 21.19 24.09 -10.89
CA ILE A 244 20.44 23.03 -11.56
C ILE A 244 19.67 23.64 -12.73
N ARG A 245 19.80 23.01 -13.90
CA ARG A 245 19.04 23.36 -15.10
C ARG A 245 18.00 22.27 -15.34
N ASP A 246 16.75 22.68 -15.37
CA ASP A 246 15.64 21.83 -15.78
C ASP A 246 15.58 21.79 -17.31
N LEU A 247 15.78 20.61 -17.86
CA LEU A 247 15.76 20.30 -19.29
C LEU A 247 14.58 19.36 -19.63
N THR A 248 13.61 19.22 -18.74
CA THR A 248 12.41 18.36 -18.89
C THR A 248 11.64 18.70 -20.16
N GLY A 249 11.59 19.96 -20.58
CA GLY A 249 10.96 20.37 -21.84
C GLY A 249 11.57 19.74 -23.11
N PHE A 250 12.77 19.17 -23.03
CA PHE A 250 13.49 18.59 -24.16
C PHE A 250 13.42 17.05 -24.22
N ILE A 251 12.56 16.43 -23.40
CA ILE A 251 12.48 14.98 -23.12
C ILE A 251 12.27 14.05 -24.34
N ARG A 252 11.90 14.55 -25.52
CA ARG A 252 11.75 13.72 -26.75
C ARG A 252 12.36 14.32 -28.00
N ALA A 253 13.16 15.37 -27.83
CA ALA A 253 13.95 15.95 -28.89
C ALA A 253 15.41 15.58 -28.67
N THR A 254 16.18 15.53 -29.74
CA THR A 254 17.62 15.55 -29.63
C THR A 254 18.03 16.81 -28.85
N VAL A 255 18.67 16.64 -27.69
CA VAL A 255 19.03 17.77 -26.83
C VAL A 255 20.25 18.45 -27.42
N GLY A 256 20.02 19.52 -28.20
CA GLY A 256 21.07 20.45 -28.61
C GLY A 256 21.35 21.44 -27.49
N TRP A 257 22.37 21.17 -26.67
CA TRP A 257 22.69 22.02 -25.51
C TRP A 257 24.06 22.65 -25.66
N ASN A 258 24.14 23.98 -25.47
CA ASN A 258 25.40 24.71 -25.42
C ASN A 258 25.93 24.71 -23.98
N LEU A 259 26.90 23.83 -23.69
CA LEU A 259 27.50 23.71 -22.38
C LEU A 259 28.32 24.98 -22.07
N PRO A 260 27.97 25.78 -21.05
CA PRO A 260 28.70 27.00 -20.75
C PRO A 260 30.02 26.70 -20.04
N CYS A 261 31.01 27.56 -20.25
CA CYS A 261 32.33 27.49 -19.62
C CYS A 261 32.25 27.96 -18.16
N MET A 262 32.53 27.08 -17.21
CA MET A 262 32.78 27.41 -15.79
C MET A 262 33.93 26.51 -15.31
N GLY A 263 34.89 27.09 -14.56
CA GLY A 263 36.12 26.42 -14.13
C GLY A 263 35.88 25.05 -13.47
N SER A 264 36.53 24.03 -14.02
CA SER A 264 36.42 22.58 -13.77
C SER A 264 35.22 21.87 -14.44
N PRO A 265 35.43 20.76 -15.21
CA PRO A 265 34.68 20.56 -16.44
C PRO A 265 33.88 19.25 -16.42
N ARG A 266 32.84 19.13 -15.60
CA ARG A 266 31.90 18.01 -15.68
C ARG A 266 30.48 18.48 -15.37
N ARG A 267 29.51 18.08 -16.18
CA ARG A 267 28.09 18.20 -15.88
C ARG A 267 27.45 16.83 -15.88
N GLN A 268 26.61 16.56 -14.90
CA GLN A 268 25.84 15.33 -14.81
C GLN A 268 24.41 15.63 -15.22
N MET A 269 23.85 14.77 -16.07
CA MET A 269 22.44 14.80 -16.42
C MET A 269 21.77 13.55 -15.84
N ALA A 270 20.68 13.70 -15.08
CA ALA A 270 19.90 12.58 -14.57
C ALA A 270 18.41 12.72 -14.87
N SER A 271 17.77 11.58 -15.13
CA SER A 271 16.33 11.44 -15.35
C SER A 271 15.74 10.38 -14.41
N PRO A 272 14.76 10.67 -13.53
CA PRO A 272 14.23 9.69 -12.55
C PRO A 272 12.89 8.98 -12.96
N THR A 273 12.73 7.64 -12.77
CA THR A 273 11.63 6.69 -13.25
C THR A 273 11.36 5.29 -12.53
N ASN A 274 10.58 4.30 -12.97
CA ASN A 274 9.76 3.33 -12.12
C ASN A 274 10.27 2.09 -11.23
N TRP A 275 9.45 1.48 -10.30
CA TRP A 275 9.86 0.52 -9.17
C TRP A 275 9.91 -0.93 -9.58
N VAL A 276 11.01 -1.57 -9.16
CA VAL A 276 11.18 -3.02 -9.19
C VAL A 276 10.42 -3.62 -8.01
N HIS A 277 9.38 -4.38 -8.32
CA HIS A 277 8.94 -5.46 -7.45
C HIS A 277 9.91 -6.64 -7.65
N PRO A 278 10.47 -7.21 -6.58
CA PRO A 278 10.95 -8.57 -6.58
C PRO A 278 9.78 -9.41 -6.09
N TRP A 279 9.08 -10.05 -7.02
CA TRP A 279 8.41 -11.35 -6.91
C TRP A 279 7.94 -11.70 -8.31
#